data_AF-A0AAD9M4W9-F1
#
_entry.id   AF-A0AAD9M4W9-F1
#
_cell.length_a   1.000
_cell.length_b   1.000
_cell.length_c   1.000
_cell.angle_alpha   90.00
_cell.angle_beta   90.00
_cell.angle_gamma   90.00
#
_symmetry.space_group_name_H-M   'P 1'
#
loop_
_entity.id
_entity.type
_entity.pdbx_description
1 polymer ?
#
loop_
_entity_poly.entity_id
_entity_poly.type
_entity_poly.pdbx_seq_one_letter_code
_entity_poly.pdbx_strand_id
1 'polypeptide(L)'
;MRLTYPDLVRRLYDLERLAEPPGPGERGGCMSSYDRRSRYDPETDRYIDWDANDDGRGVIREEGRWAVAFEQRGPGVIWRSWSAMPGVGRIQIFIDDDDKPAVDTPFRDFFDRFQGMPCNFPSIAPTLSRGRNSFIPIPYSRYAKIRLGPGWGAYYHFTYTSFPKDTELPRFDGTFDREACLALAAADRELGRRGWSALPRSEGDTLETLTVAVGPGEVRDVREITGNRAVTGIRVVPLDLPEGGDDPRRTARVLRELVLQITWDRDESPSVWAPLGDFFGSVPGVQTYRALPQGSTDGGGFYSHWFMPFSERAAIRVGNDGGEERRLVVAVCHRPLERPAADMLRFHAKWHRDAFLEKPRREGRGIDWPLLMLNGEGGGGGSGSISGGSSGSSGPGRFCGVQMHVWNRWEEPEVPADEWWYGVGGRKSVDWWWGEGDEKFFVDGERFPSTFGTGSEDYVGYAWAAEPPFPTFDSAYACQPHVELDANGHTSVCRFHVCDDVPFHESFEAYIEKYKPNRWGGGGNNNRCLYDVVAYWYQKAGVPDAYKSVPVEERYLEHESPAGRRDARG
;
A
#
# COMPACT_ATOMS: atom_id res chain seq x y z
N MET A 1 23.28 -11.90 11.26
CA MET A 1 22.10 -12.75 10.85
C MET A 1 22.42 -13.39 9.50
N ARG A 2 22.10 -14.67 9.24
CA ARG A 2 22.40 -15.32 7.94
C ARG A 2 21.12 -15.68 7.20
N LEU A 3 21.03 -15.31 5.92
CA LEU A 3 19.92 -15.64 5.03
C LEU A 3 20.42 -16.44 3.83
N THR A 4 19.71 -17.51 3.49
CA THR A 4 19.85 -18.23 2.22
C THR A 4 18.93 -17.63 1.16
N TYR A 5 19.11 -18.00 -0.11
CA TYR A 5 18.19 -17.54 -1.16
C TYR A 5 16.75 -18.04 -0.94
N PRO A 6 16.50 -19.31 -0.55
CA PRO A 6 15.18 -19.75 -0.11
C PRO A 6 14.58 -18.93 1.04
N ASP A 7 15.39 -18.46 2.01
CA ASP A 7 14.89 -17.58 3.08
C ASP A 7 14.41 -16.24 2.54
N LEU A 8 15.12 -15.64 1.56
CA LEU A 8 14.68 -14.42 0.88
C LEU A 8 13.37 -14.64 0.12
N VAL A 9 13.27 -15.75 -0.61
CA VAL A 9 12.06 -16.10 -1.37
C VAL A 9 10.87 -16.36 -0.45
N ARG A 10 11.10 -16.92 0.74
CA ARG A 10 10.03 -17.12 1.73
C ARG A 10 9.41 -15.78 2.16
N ARG A 11 10.20 -14.71 2.28
CA ARG A 11 9.70 -13.37 2.66
C ARG A 11 8.70 -12.78 1.68
N LEU A 12 8.61 -13.29 0.46
CA LEU A 12 7.58 -12.91 -0.50
C LEU A 12 6.16 -13.14 0.06
N TYR A 13 5.95 -14.20 0.85
CA TYR A 13 4.62 -14.57 1.34
C TYR A 13 4.55 -14.74 2.87
N ASP A 14 5.58 -14.32 3.61
CA ASP A 14 5.66 -14.46 5.06
C ASP A 14 5.05 -13.25 5.78
N LEU A 15 3.75 -13.35 6.09
CA LEU A 15 3.03 -12.32 6.84
C LEU A 15 3.41 -12.29 8.33
N GLU A 16 3.93 -13.38 8.90
CA GLU A 16 4.32 -13.41 10.32
C GLU A 16 5.57 -12.55 10.57
N ARG A 17 6.51 -12.55 9.62
CA ARG A 17 7.71 -11.71 9.67
C ARG A 17 7.39 -10.21 9.78
N LEU A 18 6.25 -9.75 9.27
CA LEU A 18 5.86 -8.33 9.38
C LEU A 18 5.67 -7.87 10.83
N ALA A 19 5.41 -8.81 11.75
CA ALA A 19 5.34 -8.53 13.17
C ALA A 19 6.71 -8.56 13.89
N GLU A 20 7.82 -8.77 13.17
CA GLU A 20 9.17 -8.69 13.73
C GLU A 20 9.67 -7.25 13.77
N PRO A 21 10.19 -6.76 14.90
CA PRO A 21 10.85 -5.46 14.95
C PRO A 21 11.98 -5.38 13.92
N PRO A 22 12.16 -4.25 13.22
CA PRO A 22 13.33 -4.05 12.37
C PRO A 22 14.64 -4.17 13.13
N GLY A 23 15.62 -4.82 12.51
CA GLY A 23 16.97 -4.92 13.05
C GLY A 23 17.63 -3.53 13.13
N PRO A 24 18.61 -3.30 14.04
CA PRO A 24 19.25 -1.99 14.19
C PRO A 24 19.84 -1.47 12.87
N GLY A 25 19.32 -0.33 12.38
CA GLY A 25 19.75 0.27 11.11
C GLY A 25 19.20 -0.41 9.85
N GLU A 26 18.27 -1.36 9.98
CA GLU A 26 17.45 -1.84 8.87
C GLU A 26 16.62 -0.67 8.32
N ARG A 27 16.67 -0.45 7.00
CA ARG A 27 15.98 0.65 6.30
C ARG A 27 15.40 0.17 4.97
N GLY A 28 14.26 0.72 4.56
CA GLY A 28 13.66 0.49 3.25
C GLY A 28 13.69 1.73 2.38
N GLY A 29 13.47 1.58 1.07
CA GLY A 29 13.32 2.71 0.16
C GLY A 29 12.98 2.29 -1.27
N CYS A 30 12.83 3.29 -2.15
CA CYS A 30 12.61 3.11 -3.58
C CYS A 30 13.50 4.07 -4.39
N MET A 31 14.26 3.53 -5.33
CA MET A 31 14.93 4.32 -6.36
C MET A 31 14.08 4.31 -7.62
N SER A 32 13.60 5.47 -8.04
CA SER A 32 12.73 5.59 -9.20
C SER A 32 13.24 6.60 -10.23
N SER A 33 12.49 6.73 -11.32
CA SER A 33 12.70 7.72 -12.36
C SER A 33 11.95 9.05 -12.14
N TYR A 34 11.68 9.43 -10.90
CA TYR A 34 10.99 10.68 -10.57
C TYR A 34 11.69 11.91 -11.14
N ASP A 35 10.94 12.99 -11.35
CA ASP A 35 11.44 14.27 -11.84
C ASP A 35 12.44 14.89 -10.85
N ARG A 36 13.72 14.92 -11.24
CA ARG A 36 14.82 15.40 -10.40
C ARG A 36 14.81 16.91 -10.16
N ARG A 37 13.86 17.67 -10.73
CA ARG A 37 13.62 19.06 -10.33
C ARG A 37 13.12 19.15 -8.90
N SER A 38 12.28 18.20 -8.47
CA SER A 38 11.81 18.05 -7.09
C SER A 38 12.99 17.79 -6.16
N ARG A 39 13.34 18.77 -5.33
CA ARG A 39 14.52 18.73 -4.46
C ARG A 39 14.26 19.39 -3.10
N TYR A 40 15.06 19.01 -2.11
CA TYR A 40 15.12 19.69 -0.82
C TYR A 40 16.41 20.51 -0.73
N ASP A 41 16.30 21.78 -0.37
CA ASP A 41 17.42 22.68 -0.11
C ASP A 41 17.67 22.78 1.41
N PRO A 42 18.79 22.21 1.91
CA PRO A 42 19.12 22.24 3.32
C PRO A 42 19.58 23.61 3.83
N GLU A 43 19.96 24.55 2.95
CA GLU A 43 20.39 25.90 3.37
C GLU A 43 19.20 26.78 3.71
N THR A 44 18.10 26.64 2.96
CA THR A 44 16.88 27.43 3.15
C THR A 44 15.76 26.68 3.88
N ASP A 45 15.95 25.39 4.16
CA ASP A 45 14.95 24.46 4.71
C ASP A 45 13.65 24.48 3.90
N ARG A 46 13.79 24.34 2.56
CA ARG A 46 12.67 24.42 1.61
C ARG A 46 12.70 23.30 0.60
N TYR A 47 11.50 22.85 0.24
CA TYR A 47 11.27 22.02 -0.93
C TYR A 47 11.15 22.92 -2.16
N ILE A 48 11.82 22.54 -3.24
CA ILE A 48 11.90 23.29 -4.49
C ILE A 48 11.33 22.42 -5.61
N ASP A 49 10.47 23.04 -6.43
CA ASP A 49 9.77 22.39 -7.55
C ASP A 49 9.11 21.06 -7.12
N TRP A 50 8.49 21.04 -5.93
CA TRP A 50 8.09 19.80 -5.25
C TRP A 50 7.02 18.99 -6.01
N ASP A 51 6.25 19.66 -6.86
CA ASP A 51 5.20 19.14 -7.73
C ASP A 51 5.67 18.93 -9.18
N ALA A 52 6.98 18.79 -9.41
CA ALA A 52 7.51 18.52 -10.75
C ALA A 52 7.12 17.11 -11.21
N ASN A 53 6.61 17.01 -12.45
CA ASN A 53 5.90 15.82 -12.96
C ASN A 53 6.44 15.36 -14.35
N ASP A 54 7.67 15.72 -14.74
CA ASP A 54 8.33 15.18 -15.96
C ASP A 54 9.01 13.83 -15.65
N ASP A 55 8.22 12.91 -15.11
CA ASP A 55 8.67 11.61 -14.64
C ASP A 55 9.05 10.66 -15.79
N GLY A 56 9.74 9.59 -15.42
CA GLY A 56 10.07 8.51 -16.34
C GLY A 56 11.45 8.65 -16.98
N ARG A 57 12.17 9.74 -16.73
CA ARG A 57 13.56 9.95 -17.18
C ARG A 57 14.54 10.29 -16.07
N GLY A 58 14.07 10.47 -14.84
CA GLY A 58 14.93 10.73 -13.69
C GLY A 58 15.96 9.62 -13.49
N VAL A 59 17.21 10.00 -13.23
CA VAL A 59 18.31 9.06 -12.99
C VAL A 59 19.22 9.65 -11.90
N ILE A 60 20.00 8.81 -11.23
CA ILE A 60 20.96 9.26 -10.20
C ILE A 60 22.06 10.09 -10.84
N ARG A 61 22.60 9.61 -11.97
CA ARG A 61 23.62 10.28 -12.80
C ARG A 61 23.77 9.59 -14.14
N GLU A 62 24.45 10.24 -15.07
CA GLU A 62 24.92 9.64 -16.32
C GLU A 62 26.38 9.18 -16.20
N GLU A 63 26.69 7.99 -16.73
CA GLU A 63 28.03 7.42 -16.88
C GLU A 63 28.28 7.13 -18.38
N GLY A 64 28.68 8.17 -19.13
CA GLY A 64 28.81 8.12 -20.58
C GLY A 64 27.44 7.92 -21.24
N ARG A 65 27.23 6.78 -21.93
CA ARG A 65 25.94 6.44 -22.56
C ARG A 65 24.96 5.72 -21.61
N TRP A 66 25.34 5.52 -20.36
CA TRP A 66 24.55 4.77 -19.37
C TRP A 66 23.91 5.72 -18.38
N ALA A 67 22.66 5.43 -18.01
CA ALA A 67 21.94 6.08 -16.93
C ALA A 67 22.02 5.21 -15.67
N VAL A 68 22.56 5.72 -14.56
CA VAL A 68 22.56 5.00 -13.29
C VAL A 68 21.19 5.16 -12.62
N ALA A 69 20.47 4.05 -12.48
CA ALA A 69 19.09 4.03 -12.01
C ALA A 69 18.94 3.63 -10.54
N PHE A 70 19.90 2.84 -10.04
CA PHE A 70 19.95 2.38 -8.65
C PHE A 70 21.41 2.31 -8.21
N GLU A 71 21.69 2.73 -6.98
CA GLU A 71 22.99 2.52 -6.35
C GLU A 71 22.84 2.45 -4.82
N GLN A 72 23.31 1.37 -4.21
CA GLN A 72 23.28 1.19 -2.75
C GLN A 72 24.55 0.50 -2.24
N ARG A 73 24.89 0.76 -0.97
CA ARG A 73 26.04 0.17 -0.27
C ARG A 73 25.59 -0.59 0.99
N GLY A 74 26.39 -1.59 1.36
CA GLY A 74 26.12 -2.49 2.47
C GLY A 74 25.25 -3.68 2.07
N PRO A 75 24.95 -4.59 3.01
CA PRO A 75 24.07 -5.72 2.77
C PRO A 75 22.65 -5.26 2.48
N GLY A 76 22.06 -5.72 1.39
CA GLY A 76 20.69 -5.36 1.03
C GLY A 76 20.08 -6.30 -0.01
N VAL A 77 18.78 -6.12 -0.24
CA VAL A 77 18.03 -6.87 -1.25
C VAL A 77 17.16 -5.89 -2.02
N ILE A 78 17.20 -5.96 -3.35
CA ILE A 78 16.19 -5.34 -4.21
C ILE A 78 15.01 -6.32 -4.28
N TRP A 79 13.84 -5.88 -3.85
CA TRP A 79 12.65 -6.73 -3.70
C TRP A 79 11.72 -6.65 -4.90
N ARG A 80 11.40 -5.44 -5.35
CA ARG A 80 10.58 -5.21 -6.53
C ARG A 80 11.35 -4.39 -7.55
N SER A 81 11.32 -4.86 -8.78
CA SER A 81 11.55 -4.04 -9.96
C SER A 81 10.23 -3.81 -10.68
N TRP A 82 9.98 -2.59 -11.14
CA TRP A 82 8.82 -2.25 -11.94
C TRP A 82 9.16 -1.28 -13.08
N SER A 83 8.44 -1.37 -14.19
CA SER A 83 8.51 -0.40 -15.29
C SER A 83 7.22 -0.38 -16.11
N ALA A 84 6.73 0.82 -16.45
CA ALA A 84 5.62 1.01 -17.38
C ALA A 84 6.02 0.77 -18.84
N MET A 85 7.25 1.12 -19.23
CA MET A 85 7.71 1.05 -20.61
C MET A 85 9.19 0.64 -20.72
N PRO A 86 9.55 -0.60 -20.33
CA PRO A 86 10.91 -1.07 -20.52
C PRO A 86 11.15 -1.36 -22.01
N GLY A 87 12.19 -0.73 -22.55
CA GLY A 87 12.59 -0.77 -23.94
C GLY A 87 13.62 -1.87 -24.25
N VAL A 88 14.16 -1.79 -25.47
CA VAL A 88 15.16 -2.75 -25.99
C VAL A 88 16.59 -2.42 -25.57
N GLY A 89 16.83 -1.24 -24.98
CA GLY A 89 18.08 -0.88 -24.34
C GLY A 89 18.42 -1.84 -23.20
N ARG A 90 19.70 -1.93 -22.84
CA ARG A 90 20.17 -2.93 -21.87
C ARG A 90 19.98 -2.46 -20.44
N ILE A 91 19.65 -3.39 -19.54
CA ILE A 91 19.86 -3.24 -18.09
C ILE A 91 21.12 -4.00 -17.71
N GLN A 92 21.95 -3.37 -16.88
CA GLN A 92 23.10 -4.00 -16.25
C GLN A 92 23.01 -3.88 -14.73
N ILE A 93 23.13 -5.02 -14.05
CA ILE A 93 23.13 -5.09 -12.58
C ILE A 93 24.50 -5.56 -12.11
N PHE A 94 25.22 -4.70 -11.41
CA PHE A 94 26.51 -4.98 -10.79
C PHE A 94 26.28 -5.27 -9.31
N ILE A 95 26.92 -6.33 -8.81
CA ILE A 95 26.78 -6.78 -7.44
C ILE A 95 28.16 -6.92 -6.82
N ASP A 96 28.30 -6.38 -5.62
CA ASP A 96 29.51 -6.35 -4.82
C ASP A 96 30.73 -5.81 -5.58
N ASP A 97 31.86 -6.50 -5.55
CA ASP A 97 33.11 -6.07 -6.20
C ASP A 97 33.33 -6.76 -7.56
N ASP A 98 32.28 -7.30 -8.18
CA ASP A 98 32.40 -7.96 -9.49
C ASP A 98 32.51 -6.90 -10.61
N ASP A 99 33.63 -6.93 -11.35
CA ASP A 99 33.88 -6.04 -12.50
C ASP A 99 32.90 -6.26 -13.66
N LYS A 100 32.21 -7.40 -13.68
CA LYS A 100 31.22 -7.78 -14.68
C LYS A 100 29.82 -7.72 -14.07
N PRO A 101 28.82 -7.26 -14.82
CA PRO A 101 27.44 -7.28 -14.34
C PRO A 101 26.96 -8.73 -14.17
N ALA A 102 26.31 -9.01 -13.04
CA ALA A 102 25.61 -10.27 -12.77
C ALA A 102 24.44 -10.46 -13.75
N VAL A 103 23.75 -9.38 -14.11
CA VAL A 103 22.69 -9.38 -15.13
C VAL A 103 23.03 -8.39 -16.22
N ASP A 104 22.99 -8.84 -17.47
CA ASP A 104 23.20 -7.97 -18.65
C ASP A 104 22.33 -8.42 -19.83
N THR A 105 21.15 -7.81 -19.95
CA THR A 105 20.07 -8.24 -20.85
C THR A 105 19.29 -7.03 -21.38
N PRO A 106 18.51 -7.12 -22.48
CA PRO A 106 17.53 -6.08 -22.80
C PRO A 106 16.59 -5.82 -21.60
N PHE A 107 16.29 -4.56 -21.30
CA PHE A 107 15.52 -4.21 -20.11
C PHE A 107 14.11 -4.79 -20.13
N ARG A 108 13.48 -4.86 -21.32
CA ARG A 108 12.23 -5.61 -21.49
C ARG A 108 12.36 -7.10 -21.11
N ASP A 109 13.43 -7.75 -21.57
CA ASP A 109 13.67 -9.17 -21.33
C ASP A 109 13.97 -9.49 -19.86
N PHE A 110 14.38 -8.51 -19.05
CA PHE A 110 14.54 -8.67 -17.60
C PHE A 110 13.22 -9.00 -16.88
N PHE A 111 12.09 -8.56 -17.44
CA PHE A 111 10.75 -8.92 -16.95
C PHE A 111 10.19 -10.15 -17.68
N ASP A 112 10.44 -10.22 -18.99
CA ASP A 112 9.77 -11.20 -19.87
C ASP A 112 10.50 -12.55 -19.96
N ARG A 113 11.72 -12.67 -19.41
CA ARG A 113 12.52 -13.91 -19.43
C ARG A 113 13.07 -14.30 -18.07
N PHE A 114 13.15 -15.61 -17.84
CA PHE A 114 13.82 -16.22 -16.69
C PHE A 114 14.77 -17.32 -17.18
N GLN A 115 16.05 -17.22 -16.82
CA GLN A 115 17.11 -18.14 -17.30
C GLN A 115 17.11 -18.36 -18.82
N GLY A 116 16.89 -17.29 -19.59
CA GLY A 116 16.87 -17.29 -21.06
C GLY A 116 15.56 -17.78 -21.69
N MET A 117 14.68 -18.43 -20.93
CA MET A 117 13.34 -18.87 -21.36
C MET A 117 12.29 -17.79 -21.10
N PRO A 118 11.13 -17.80 -21.80
CA PRO A 118 10.00 -16.96 -21.43
C PRO A 118 9.67 -17.12 -19.94
N CYS A 119 9.49 -15.99 -19.24
CA CYS A 119 9.18 -15.97 -17.81
C CYS A 119 7.83 -16.67 -17.56
N ASN A 120 7.79 -17.54 -16.55
CA ASN A 120 6.60 -18.31 -16.19
C ASN A 120 6.34 -18.23 -14.67
N PHE A 121 6.26 -17.01 -14.16
CA PHE A 121 5.91 -16.72 -12.77
C PHE A 121 4.79 -15.68 -12.72
N PRO A 122 3.53 -16.08 -12.98
CA PRO A 122 2.41 -15.13 -13.05
C PRO A 122 2.13 -14.42 -11.73
N SER A 123 2.55 -14.95 -10.58
CA SER A 123 2.34 -14.32 -9.26
C SER A 123 3.56 -13.54 -8.78
N ILE A 124 4.79 -13.93 -9.14
CA ILE A 124 6.04 -13.22 -8.77
C ILE A 124 6.40 -12.13 -9.79
N ALA A 125 6.07 -12.31 -11.07
CA ALA A 125 6.37 -11.36 -12.13
C ALA A 125 5.12 -10.99 -12.96
N PRO A 126 4.04 -10.48 -12.32
CA PRO A 126 2.82 -10.14 -13.04
C PRO A 126 3.01 -8.88 -13.91
N THR A 127 2.26 -8.83 -15.02
CA THR A 127 1.98 -7.57 -15.73
C THR A 127 0.58 -7.12 -15.39
N LEU A 128 0.45 -5.99 -14.67
CA LEU A 128 -0.82 -5.42 -14.23
C LEU A 128 -1.11 -4.19 -15.08
N SER A 129 -2.11 -4.25 -15.96
CA SER A 129 -2.44 -3.18 -16.92
C SER A 129 -1.20 -2.49 -17.51
N ARG A 130 -0.38 -3.25 -18.24
CA ARG A 130 0.89 -2.84 -18.87
C ARG A 130 2.08 -2.60 -17.91
N GLY A 131 1.85 -2.38 -16.62
CA GLY A 131 2.91 -2.29 -15.61
C GLY A 131 3.58 -3.63 -15.38
N ARG A 132 4.86 -3.75 -15.76
CA ARG A 132 5.63 -4.99 -15.59
C ARG A 132 6.27 -5.00 -14.21
N ASN A 133 5.96 -6.01 -13.40
CA ASN A 133 6.54 -6.20 -12.07
C ASN A 133 7.45 -7.43 -12.07
N SER A 134 8.48 -7.40 -11.23
CA SER A 134 9.27 -8.58 -10.86
C SER A 134 9.61 -8.49 -9.38
N PHE A 135 9.18 -9.49 -8.62
CA PHE A 135 9.46 -9.67 -7.20
C PHE A 135 10.54 -10.74 -6.95
N ILE A 136 11.40 -11.02 -7.94
CA ILE A 136 12.51 -11.96 -7.78
C ILE A 136 13.62 -11.25 -6.97
N PRO A 137 13.97 -11.73 -5.75
CA PRO A 137 14.92 -11.04 -4.89
C PRO A 137 16.32 -10.96 -5.51
N ILE A 138 16.94 -9.77 -5.46
CA ILE A 138 18.34 -9.57 -5.89
C ILE A 138 19.17 -9.12 -4.68
N PRO A 139 19.85 -10.06 -3.99
CA PRO A 139 20.69 -9.76 -2.84
C PRO A 139 22.07 -9.23 -3.25
N TYR A 140 22.64 -8.37 -2.40
CA TYR A 140 24.00 -7.85 -2.49
C TYR A 140 24.57 -7.68 -1.08
N SER A 141 25.86 -7.99 -0.87
CA SER A 141 26.46 -7.96 0.48
C SER A 141 27.23 -6.67 0.78
N ARG A 142 27.73 -6.00 -0.26
CA ARG A 142 28.60 -4.82 -0.14
C ARG A 142 28.10 -3.67 -1.00
N TYR A 143 27.61 -3.96 -2.19
CA TYR A 143 27.25 -2.93 -3.16
C TYR A 143 26.31 -3.45 -4.23
N ALA A 144 25.40 -2.62 -4.72
CA ALA A 144 24.64 -2.90 -5.92
C ALA A 144 24.50 -1.63 -6.76
N LYS A 145 24.65 -1.78 -8.08
CA LYS A 145 24.38 -0.70 -9.06
C LYS A 145 23.59 -1.23 -10.23
N ILE A 146 22.52 -0.54 -10.58
CA ILE A 146 21.78 -0.77 -11.84
C ILE A 146 22.04 0.40 -12.76
N ARG A 147 22.43 0.10 -14.01
CA ARG A 147 22.50 1.10 -15.07
C ARG A 147 21.72 0.66 -16.31
N LEU A 148 21.12 1.64 -16.97
CA LEU A 148 20.23 1.50 -18.12
C LEU A 148 20.90 2.13 -19.35
N GLY A 149 20.96 1.37 -20.44
CA GLY A 149 21.62 1.78 -21.68
C GLY A 149 20.70 2.58 -22.61
N PRO A 150 21.22 3.13 -23.72
CA PRO A 150 20.39 3.85 -24.69
C PRO A 150 19.22 3.01 -25.19
N GLY A 151 18.04 3.62 -25.26
CA GLY A 151 16.81 2.92 -25.64
C GLY A 151 16.19 2.09 -24.51
N TRP A 152 16.57 2.31 -23.25
CA TRP A 152 16.00 1.60 -22.10
C TRP A 152 14.50 1.86 -21.91
N GLY A 153 13.94 2.94 -22.47
CA GLY A 153 12.51 3.25 -22.38
C GLY A 153 12.24 4.36 -21.37
N ALA A 154 11.18 4.22 -20.57
CA ALA A 154 10.80 5.18 -19.55
C ALA A 154 10.13 4.48 -18.36
N TYR A 155 10.15 5.18 -17.22
CA TYR A 155 9.58 4.76 -15.93
C TYR A 155 10.26 3.53 -15.34
N TYR A 156 10.85 3.66 -14.16
CA TYR A 156 11.34 2.53 -13.39
C TYR A 156 11.18 2.77 -11.90
N HIS A 157 10.95 1.70 -11.15
CA HIS A 157 11.00 1.66 -9.69
C HIS A 157 11.84 0.45 -9.26
N PHE A 158 12.72 0.65 -8.29
CA PHE A 158 13.49 -0.41 -7.62
C PHE A 158 13.36 -0.26 -6.10
N THR A 159 12.51 -1.07 -5.48
CA THR A 159 12.36 -1.09 -4.02
C THR A 159 13.45 -1.96 -3.39
N TYR A 160 13.93 -1.57 -2.22
CA TYR A 160 15.02 -2.27 -1.55
C TYR A 160 14.90 -2.21 -0.03
N THR A 161 15.55 -3.16 0.63
CA THR A 161 15.87 -3.10 2.06
C THR A 161 17.39 -3.12 2.23
N SER A 162 17.92 -2.24 3.06
CA SER A 162 19.28 -2.29 3.59
C SER A 162 19.26 -2.94 4.97
N PHE A 163 20.18 -3.87 5.22
CA PHE A 163 20.26 -4.66 6.44
C PHE A 163 21.44 -4.23 7.34
N PRO A 164 21.44 -4.64 8.62
CA PRO A 164 22.61 -4.48 9.49
C PRO A 164 23.88 -5.05 8.85
N LYS A 165 25.04 -4.41 9.13
CA LYS A 165 26.33 -4.72 8.50
C LYS A 165 26.81 -6.18 8.68
N ASP A 166 26.36 -6.85 9.74
CA ASP A 166 26.65 -8.25 10.07
C ASP A 166 25.65 -9.25 9.45
N THR A 167 24.80 -8.77 8.52
CA THR A 167 23.90 -9.64 7.77
C THR A 167 24.65 -10.34 6.65
N GLU A 168 24.68 -11.67 6.70
CA GLU A 168 25.20 -12.53 5.66
C GLU A 168 24.08 -12.88 4.67
N LEU A 169 24.23 -12.42 3.42
CA LEU A 169 23.30 -12.65 2.33
C LEU A 169 23.87 -13.67 1.33
N PRO A 170 23.02 -14.39 0.57
CA PRO A 170 23.50 -15.31 -0.44
C PRO A 170 24.14 -14.52 -1.59
N ARG A 171 25.19 -15.09 -2.21
CA ARG A 171 25.80 -14.51 -3.42
C ARG A 171 24.77 -14.53 -4.56
N PHE A 172 24.79 -13.48 -5.37
CA PHE A 172 23.99 -13.39 -6.60
C PHE A 172 24.89 -13.10 -7.80
N ASP A 173 24.83 -13.96 -8.81
CA ASP A 173 25.59 -13.84 -10.06
C ASP A 173 24.68 -13.81 -11.30
N GLY A 174 23.38 -13.61 -11.11
CA GLY A 174 22.37 -13.62 -12.18
C GLY A 174 21.87 -15.01 -12.57
N THR A 175 22.39 -16.07 -11.96
CA THR A 175 21.90 -17.44 -12.14
C THR A 175 21.18 -17.94 -10.88
N PHE A 176 20.33 -18.95 -11.06
CA PHE A 176 19.61 -19.59 -9.95
C PHE A 176 19.88 -21.09 -10.00
N ASP A 177 20.35 -21.63 -8.88
CA ASP A 177 20.52 -23.06 -8.73
C ASP A 177 19.17 -23.78 -8.55
N ARG A 178 19.24 -25.10 -8.34
CA ARG A 178 18.05 -25.93 -8.16
C ARG A 178 17.23 -25.52 -6.94
N GLU A 179 17.86 -25.16 -5.82
CA GLU A 179 17.14 -24.82 -4.59
C GLU A 179 16.42 -23.47 -4.73
N ALA A 180 17.10 -22.48 -5.32
CA ALA A 180 16.51 -21.20 -5.64
C ALA A 180 15.32 -21.34 -6.60
N CYS A 181 15.46 -22.12 -7.67
CA CYS A 181 14.36 -22.38 -8.61
C CYS A 181 13.17 -23.09 -7.96
N LEU A 182 13.41 -24.07 -7.07
CA LEU A 182 12.33 -24.73 -6.33
C LEU A 182 11.64 -23.77 -5.35
N ALA A 183 12.40 -22.92 -4.66
CA ALA A 183 11.84 -21.92 -3.76
C ALA A 183 10.97 -20.92 -4.53
N LEU A 184 11.43 -20.40 -5.67
CA LEU A 184 10.67 -19.48 -6.53
C LEU A 184 9.39 -20.14 -7.05
N ALA A 185 9.46 -21.39 -7.51
CA ALA A 185 8.28 -22.13 -7.97
C ALA A 185 7.27 -22.40 -6.84
N ALA A 186 7.74 -22.62 -5.60
CA ALA A 186 6.88 -22.74 -4.43
C ALA A 186 6.23 -21.40 -4.09
N ALA A 187 7.01 -20.31 -4.03
CA ALA A 187 6.50 -18.98 -3.75
C ALA A 187 5.45 -18.52 -4.77
N ASP A 188 5.65 -18.76 -6.07
CA ASP A 188 4.68 -18.39 -7.11
C ASP A 188 3.33 -19.10 -6.91
N ARG A 189 3.36 -20.36 -6.46
CA ARG A 189 2.15 -21.13 -6.11
C ARG A 189 1.49 -20.61 -4.84
N GLU A 190 2.25 -20.33 -3.79
CA GLU A 190 1.68 -19.77 -2.56
C GLU A 190 1.07 -18.39 -2.81
N LEU A 191 1.74 -17.52 -3.56
CA LEU A 191 1.21 -16.21 -3.94
C LEU A 191 -0.01 -16.30 -4.88
N GLY A 192 -0.15 -17.40 -5.62
CA GLY A 192 -1.33 -17.70 -6.42
C GLY A 192 -2.51 -18.25 -5.60
N ARG A 193 -2.24 -18.84 -4.42
CA ARG A 193 -3.27 -19.31 -3.48
C ARG A 193 -3.75 -18.14 -2.64
N ARG A 194 -4.86 -17.54 -3.06
CA ARG A 194 -5.48 -16.38 -2.40
C ARG A 194 -6.97 -16.64 -2.14
N GLY A 195 -7.56 -15.93 -1.19
CA GLY A 195 -8.92 -16.18 -0.70
C GLY A 195 -8.95 -16.86 0.67
N TRP A 196 -10.12 -16.89 1.32
CA TRP A 196 -10.27 -17.47 2.66
C TRP A 196 -9.82 -18.94 2.77
N SER A 197 -10.02 -19.74 1.72
CA SER A 197 -9.59 -21.14 1.69
C SER A 197 -8.06 -21.31 1.67
N ALA A 198 -7.32 -20.24 1.40
CA ALA A 198 -5.86 -20.21 1.43
C ALA A 198 -5.28 -19.84 2.80
N LEU A 199 -6.12 -19.55 3.81
CA LEU A 199 -5.64 -19.27 5.16
C LEU A 199 -4.72 -20.40 5.64
N PRO A 200 -3.44 -20.12 5.94
CA PRO A 200 -2.53 -21.12 6.48
C PRO A 200 -3.06 -21.59 7.84
N ARG A 201 -3.31 -22.90 7.98
CA ARG A 201 -3.72 -23.53 9.24
C ARG A 201 -2.68 -24.53 9.69
N SER A 202 -2.36 -24.49 10.97
CA SER A 202 -1.42 -25.39 11.63
C SER A 202 -2.13 -26.21 12.72
N GLU A 203 -1.49 -27.31 13.13
CA GLU A 203 -1.94 -28.07 14.30
C GLU A 203 -1.89 -27.16 15.54
N GLY A 204 -2.95 -27.15 16.35
CA GLY A 204 -3.10 -26.25 17.49
C GLY A 204 -3.81 -24.92 17.19
N ASP A 205 -4.08 -24.60 15.92
CA ASP A 205 -4.89 -23.44 15.55
C ASP A 205 -6.35 -23.65 15.98
N THR A 206 -6.93 -22.63 16.62
CA THR A 206 -8.35 -22.57 16.96
C THR A 206 -9.08 -21.79 15.88
N LEU A 207 -10.22 -22.30 15.41
CA LEU A 207 -11.13 -21.61 14.48
C LEU A 207 -12.52 -21.57 15.10
N GLU A 208 -13.02 -20.36 15.36
CA GLU A 208 -14.35 -20.13 15.91
C GLU A 208 -15.20 -19.37 14.88
N THR A 209 -16.47 -19.77 14.72
CA THR A 209 -17.43 -19.08 13.86
C THR A 209 -18.59 -18.61 14.71
N LEU A 210 -18.87 -17.31 14.66
CA LEU A 210 -19.81 -16.62 15.54
C LEU A 210 -20.80 -15.84 14.67
N THR A 211 -22.08 -15.87 15.03
CA THR A 211 -23.07 -14.96 14.45
C THR A 211 -23.31 -13.83 15.44
N VAL A 212 -23.14 -12.59 14.98
CA VAL A 212 -23.28 -11.39 15.80
C VAL A 212 -24.36 -10.51 15.19
N ALA A 213 -25.30 -10.07 16.01
CA ALA A 213 -26.27 -9.03 15.67
C ALA A 213 -25.87 -7.74 16.40
N VAL A 214 -25.73 -6.64 15.67
CA VAL A 214 -25.29 -5.34 16.20
C VAL A 214 -26.39 -4.32 15.95
N GLY A 215 -26.99 -3.81 17.02
CA GLY A 215 -28.05 -2.81 16.93
C GLY A 215 -27.56 -1.43 16.45
N PRO A 216 -28.47 -0.53 16.07
CA PRO A 216 -28.13 0.86 15.72
C PRO A 216 -27.40 1.58 16.86
N GLY A 217 -26.27 2.23 16.55
CA GLY A 217 -25.42 2.95 17.50
C GLY A 217 -24.67 2.06 18.50
N GLU A 218 -24.70 0.74 18.32
CA GLU A 218 -24.10 -0.22 19.24
C GLU A 218 -22.69 -0.64 18.81
N VAL A 219 -21.84 -0.93 19.79
CA VAL A 219 -20.59 -1.70 19.60
C VAL A 219 -20.71 -3.02 20.35
N ARG A 220 -20.56 -4.13 19.62
CA ARG A 220 -20.63 -5.50 20.15
C ARG A 220 -19.26 -6.15 20.19
N ASP A 221 -18.94 -6.81 21.30
CA ASP A 221 -17.84 -7.76 21.37
C ASP A 221 -18.17 -8.99 20.50
N VAL A 222 -17.31 -9.27 19.52
CA VAL A 222 -17.37 -10.51 18.73
C VAL A 222 -16.66 -11.61 19.52
N ARG A 223 -15.40 -11.36 19.89
CA ARG A 223 -14.58 -12.33 20.62
C ARG A 223 -13.51 -11.62 21.42
N GLU A 224 -13.33 -12.07 22.65
CA GLU A 224 -12.15 -11.81 23.45
C GLU A 224 -11.30 -13.08 23.52
N ILE A 225 -10.01 -12.94 23.20
CA ILE A 225 -9.04 -14.03 23.22
C ILE A 225 -7.94 -13.62 24.20
N THR A 226 -7.54 -14.52 25.10
CA THR A 226 -6.52 -14.24 26.11
C THR A 226 -5.28 -15.12 25.95
N GLY A 227 -4.17 -14.64 26.50
CA GLY A 227 -2.87 -15.30 26.51
C GLY A 227 -1.94 -14.91 25.37
N ASN A 228 -0.76 -15.53 25.36
CA ASN A 228 0.30 -15.31 24.36
C ASN A 228 -0.04 -15.97 23.03
N ARG A 229 -0.66 -15.22 22.11
CA ARG A 229 -1.28 -15.77 20.90
C ARG A 229 -1.16 -14.83 19.71
N ALA A 230 -1.53 -15.31 18.53
CA ALA A 230 -1.79 -14.46 17.37
C ALA A 230 -3.14 -14.79 16.74
N VAL A 231 -3.88 -13.77 16.32
CA VAL A 231 -4.96 -13.92 15.33
C VAL A 231 -4.29 -14.06 13.97
N THR A 232 -4.63 -15.12 13.25
CA THR A 232 -4.02 -15.46 11.95
C THR A 232 -5.00 -15.31 10.80
N GLY A 233 -6.30 -15.28 11.10
CA GLY A 233 -7.34 -15.13 10.09
C GLY A 233 -8.62 -14.54 10.65
N ILE A 234 -9.22 -13.61 9.90
CA ILE A 234 -10.56 -13.10 10.17
C ILE A 234 -11.36 -13.24 8.87
N ARG A 235 -12.55 -13.82 8.95
CA ARG A 235 -13.55 -13.78 7.86
C ARG A 235 -14.80 -13.09 8.36
N VAL A 236 -15.35 -12.17 7.58
CA VAL A 236 -16.62 -11.50 7.89
C VAL A 236 -17.60 -11.66 6.74
N VAL A 237 -18.79 -12.14 7.06
CA VAL A 237 -19.89 -12.35 6.12
C VAL A 237 -21.09 -11.51 6.57
N PRO A 238 -21.33 -10.35 5.95
CA PRO A 238 -22.56 -9.61 6.17
C PRO A 238 -23.79 -10.38 5.67
N LEU A 239 -24.79 -10.60 6.53
CA LEU A 239 -25.99 -11.36 6.18
C LEU A 239 -27.13 -10.48 5.66
N ASP A 240 -27.13 -9.20 6.02
CA ASP A 240 -28.24 -8.27 5.80
C ASP A 240 -27.82 -7.09 4.89
N LEU A 241 -27.01 -7.37 3.86
CA LEU A 241 -26.72 -6.36 2.83
C LEU A 241 -27.95 -6.19 1.91
N PRO A 242 -28.20 -4.96 1.41
CA PRO A 242 -29.20 -4.74 0.37
C PRO A 242 -28.97 -5.67 -0.84
N GLU A 243 -30.01 -6.35 -1.32
CA GLU A 243 -29.92 -7.32 -2.41
C GLU A 243 -29.75 -6.64 -3.80
N GLY A 244 -29.19 -7.39 -4.76
CA GLY A 244 -28.90 -6.93 -6.11
C GLY A 244 -30.14 -6.46 -6.87
N GLY A 245 -30.20 -5.15 -7.12
CA GLY A 245 -31.34 -4.42 -7.67
C GLY A 245 -31.46 -3.02 -7.05
N ASP A 246 -30.95 -2.87 -5.82
CA ASP A 246 -30.75 -1.58 -5.16
C ASP A 246 -29.49 -0.86 -5.66
N ASP A 247 -29.51 0.47 -5.56
CA ASP A 247 -28.38 1.36 -5.82
C ASP A 247 -27.11 0.84 -5.08
N PRO A 248 -26.00 0.48 -5.78
CA PRO A 248 -24.74 0.02 -5.17
C PRO A 248 -24.24 0.93 -4.04
N ARG A 249 -24.59 2.22 -4.08
CA ARG A 249 -24.32 3.21 -3.03
C ARG A 249 -24.93 2.83 -1.68
N ARG A 250 -26.07 2.13 -1.66
CA ARG A 250 -26.71 1.68 -0.42
C ARG A 250 -25.87 0.62 0.27
N THR A 251 -25.34 -0.35 -0.48
CA THR A 251 -24.40 -1.35 0.04
C THR A 251 -23.11 -0.69 0.52
N ALA A 252 -22.58 0.27 -0.25
CA ALA A 252 -21.42 1.08 0.18
C ALA A 252 -21.65 1.75 1.53
N ARG A 253 -22.83 2.37 1.71
CA ARG A 253 -23.21 3.04 2.97
C ARG A 253 -23.24 2.07 4.14
N VAL A 254 -23.94 0.94 4.01
CA VAL A 254 -24.01 -0.07 5.07
C VAL A 254 -22.62 -0.58 5.45
N LEU A 255 -21.74 -0.80 4.48
CA LEU A 255 -20.36 -1.24 4.73
C LEU A 255 -19.50 -0.16 5.42
N ARG A 256 -19.85 1.12 5.29
CA ARG A 256 -19.20 2.25 5.96
C ARG A 256 -19.81 2.61 7.33
N GLU A 257 -21.06 2.21 7.56
CA GLU A 257 -21.75 2.27 8.85
C GLU A 257 -21.23 1.20 9.81
N LEU A 258 -20.90 0.01 9.29
CA LEU A 258 -20.27 -1.06 10.06
C LEU A 258 -18.78 -0.77 10.25
N VAL A 259 -18.26 -0.98 11.46
CA VAL A 259 -16.86 -0.69 11.80
C VAL A 259 -16.22 -1.91 12.47
N LEU A 260 -15.06 -2.35 11.95
CA LEU A 260 -14.21 -3.33 12.63
C LEU A 260 -13.31 -2.61 13.63
N GLN A 261 -13.30 -3.09 14.88
CA GLN A 261 -12.44 -2.57 15.93
C GLN A 261 -11.67 -3.69 16.61
N ILE A 262 -10.35 -3.52 16.78
CA ILE A 262 -9.54 -4.46 17.55
C ILE A 262 -8.61 -3.71 18.50
N THR A 263 -8.60 -4.14 19.76
CA THR A 263 -7.65 -3.68 20.80
C THR A 263 -6.71 -4.82 21.17
N TRP A 264 -5.44 -4.50 21.38
CA TRP A 264 -4.41 -5.44 21.81
C TRP A 264 -4.00 -5.18 23.24
N ASP A 265 -3.70 -6.25 23.97
CA ASP A 265 -3.19 -6.22 25.33
C ASP A 265 -4.06 -5.33 26.25
N ARG A 266 -3.53 -4.17 26.63
CA ARG A 266 -4.17 -3.18 27.50
C ARG A 266 -4.37 -1.84 26.80
N ASP A 267 -4.29 -1.81 25.46
CA ASP A 267 -4.50 -0.61 24.68
C ASP A 267 -5.91 -0.06 24.96
N GLU A 268 -5.98 1.21 25.39
CA GLU A 268 -7.25 1.88 25.70
C GLU A 268 -8.03 2.22 24.41
N SER A 269 -7.31 2.50 23.33
CA SER A 269 -7.85 2.81 22.01
C SER A 269 -7.65 1.66 21.03
N PRO A 270 -8.56 1.44 20.08
CA PRO A 270 -8.42 0.41 19.07
C PRO A 270 -7.24 0.70 18.14
N SER A 271 -6.31 -0.26 18.06
CA SER A 271 -5.17 -0.28 17.14
C SER A 271 -5.62 -0.61 15.71
N VAL A 272 -6.72 -1.35 15.57
CA VAL A 272 -7.47 -1.50 14.31
C VAL A 272 -8.79 -0.76 14.44
N TRP A 273 -9.01 0.25 13.62
CA TRP A 273 -10.30 0.94 13.49
C TRP A 273 -10.50 1.34 12.03
N ALA A 274 -11.48 0.73 11.37
CA ALA A 274 -11.84 1.07 10.00
C ALA A 274 -13.29 0.66 9.71
N PRO A 275 -14.00 1.37 8.82
CA PRO A 275 -15.25 0.87 8.29
C PRO A 275 -15.03 -0.49 7.61
N LEU A 276 -16.01 -1.38 7.72
CA LEU A 276 -15.87 -2.78 7.36
C LEU A 276 -15.53 -2.93 5.88
N GLY A 277 -16.22 -2.18 5.01
CA GLY A 277 -15.95 -2.22 3.58
C GLY A 277 -14.54 -1.77 3.22
N ASP A 278 -14.11 -0.64 3.78
CA ASP A 278 -12.81 -0.03 3.50
C ASP A 278 -11.65 -0.87 4.06
N PHE A 279 -11.79 -1.47 5.25
CA PHE A 279 -10.77 -2.39 5.79
C PHE A 279 -10.48 -3.54 4.83
N PHE A 280 -11.49 -4.03 4.13
CA PHE A 280 -11.36 -5.13 3.18
C PHE A 280 -11.32 -4.69 1.71
N GLY A 281 -11.30 -3.39 1.40
CA GLY A 281 -11.21 -2.88 0.03
C GLY A 281 -12.40 -3.12 -0.88
N SER A 282 -13.59 -3.32 -0.31
CA SER A 282 -14.78 -3.68 -1.07
C SER A 282 -15.61 -2.49 -1.55
N VAL A 283 -15.46 -1.29 -0.97
CA VAL A 283 -16.23 -0.09 -1.39
C VAL A 283 -15.89 0.28 -2.86
N PRO A 284 -16.87 0.67 -3.73
CA PRO A 284 -18.23 1.17 -3.45
C PRO A 284 -19.34 0.11 -3.34
N GLY A 285 -19.01 -1.17 -3.16
CA GLY A 285 -20.03 -2.21 -3.02
C GLY A 285 -19.44 -3.45 -2.37
N VAL A 286 -19.83 -4.63 -2.84
CA VAL A 286 -19.03 -5.85 -2.57
C VAL A 286 -18.24 -6.13 -3.84
N GLN A 287 -16.97 -5.72 -3.85
CA GLN A 287 -16.07 -5.97 -4.96
C GLN A 287 -15.26 -7.25 -4.67
N THR A 288 -15.30 -8.21 -5.58
CA THR A 288 -14.53 -9.45 -5.46
C THR A 288 -13.11 -9.24 -5.97
N TYR A 289 -12.12 -9.52 -5.12
CA TYR A 289 -10.71 -9.51 -5.47
C TYR A 289 -9.91 -10.34 -4.46
N ARG A 290 -8.73 -10.81 -4.86
CA ARG A 290 -7.89 -11.60 -3.95
C ARG A 290 -6.46 -11.10 -3.90
N ALA A 291 -6.06 -10.56 -2.76
CA ALA A 291 -4.66 -10.31 -2.41
C ALA A 291 -4.15 -11.31 -1.36
N LEU A 292 -2.86 -11.27 -1.06
CA LEU A 292 -2.27 -12.17 -0.07
C LEU A 292 -2.80 -11.89 1.37
N PRO A 293 -2.74 -10.65 1.90
CA PRO A 293 -3.13 -10.39 3.28
C PRO A 293 -4.64 -10.20 3.47
N GLN A 294 -5.41 -9.89 2.42
CA GLN A 294 -6.86 -9.69 2.52
C GLN A 294 -7.56 -9.72 1.15
N GLY A 295 -8.89 -9.78 1.19
CA GLY A 295 -9.73 -9.57 0.01
C GLY A 295 -11.18 -9.94 0.24
N SER A 296 -11.89 -10.18 -0.86
CA SER A 296 -13.30 -10.53 -0.90
C SER A 296 -13.51 -11.59 -1.98
N THR A 297 -14.20 -12.69 -1.65
CA THR A 297 -14.43 -13.79 -2.60
C THR A 297 -15.93 -14.04 -2.81
N ASP A 298 -16.28 -14.44 -4.02
CA ASP A 298 -17.63 -14.91 -4.37
C ASP A 298 -18.06 -16.06 -3.43
N GLY A 299 -19.28 -16.01 -2.92
CA GLY A 299 -19.73 -16.94 -1.85
C GLY A 299 -19.70 -16.33 -0.44
N GLY A 300 -19.55 -15.01 -0.35
CA GLY A 300 -20.17 -14.22 0.71
C GLY A 300 -19.27 -13.92 1.88
N GLY A 301 -18.04 -13.42 1.69
CA GLY A 301 -17.34 -12.83 2.83
C GLY A 301 -16.00 -12.20 2.50
N PHE A 302 -15.67 -11.19 3.29
CA PHE A 302 -14.36 -10.60 3.35
C PHE A 302 -13.42 -11.50 4.15
N TYR A 303 -12.13 -11.52 3.80
CA TYR A 303 -11.11 -12.25 4.53
C TYR A 303 -9.88 -11.39 4.78
N SER A 304 -9.21 -11.67 5.90
CA SER A 304 -7.89 -11.16 6.23
C SER A 304 -7.03 -12.30 6.78
N HIS A 305 -5.78 -12.33 6.35
CA HIS A 305 -4.71 -13.22 6.77
C HIS A 305 -3.59 -12.46 7.50
N TRP A 306 -3.80 -11.19 7.85
CA TRP A 306 -2.83 -10.42 8.64
C TRP A 306 -2.53 -11.19 9.93
N PHE A 307 -1.24 -11.31 10.25
CA PHE A 307 -0.79 -12.00 11.44
C PHE A 307 -0.74 -11.01 12.61
N MET A 308 -1.64 -11.13 13.58
CA MET A 308 -1.83 -10.13 14.63
C MET A 308 -1.49 -10.72 16.02
N PRO A 309 -0.22 -10.63 16.47
CA PRO A 309 0.19 -11.17 17.78
C PRO A 309 -0.23 -10.26 18.94
N PHE A 310 -0.47 -10.85 20.10
CA PHE A 310 -0.76 -10.17 21.36
C PHE A 310 -0.30 -11.00 22.55
N SER A 311 0.05 -10.34 23.65
CA SER A 311 0.67 -10.96 24.84
C SER A 311 -0.36 -11.35 25.90
N GLU A 312 -1.37 -10.51 26.10
CA GLU A 312 -2.35 -10.67 27.17
C GLU A 312 -3.76 -10.93 26.63
N ARG A 313 -4.21 -10.09 25.69
CA ARG A 313 -5.61 -10.06 25.24
C ARG A 313 -5.74 -9.50 23.82
N ALA A 314 -6.68 -10.03 23.06
CA ALA A 314 -7.22 -9.41 21.86
C ALA A 314 -8.73 -9.30 22.01
N ALA A 315 -9.28 -8.10 21.85
CA ALA A 315 -10.73 -7.89 21.82
C ALA A 315 -11.17 -7.38 20.45
N ILE A 316 -11.88 -8.25 19.73
CA ILE A 316 -12.43 -8.02 18.40
C ILE A 316 -13.88 -7.60 18.58
N ARG A 317 -14.23 -6.45 18.01
CA ARG A 317 -15.55 -5.81 18.12
C ARG A 317 -16.05 -5.37 16.75
N VAL A 318 -17.37 -5.28 16.63
CA VAL A 318 -18.03 -4.64 15.51
C VAL A 318 -18.94 -3.53 16.03
N GLY A 319 -18.79 -2.33 15.47
CA GLY A 319 -19.71 -1.21 15.65
C GLY A 319 -20.70 -1.10 14.50
N ASN A 320 -21.88 -0.52 14.77
CA ASN A 320 -22.89 -0.19 13.78
C ASN A 320 -23.37 1.24 13.99
N ASP A 321 -22.87 2.16 13.17
CA ASP A 321 -23.29 3.58 13.18
C ASP A 321 -24.50 3.84 12.26
N GLY A 322 -25.10 2.79 11.71
CA GLY A 322 -26.28 2.85 10.85
C GLY A 322 -27.59 2.85 11.63
N GLY A 323 -28.70 3.04 10.89
CA GLY A 323 -30.05 3.13 11.45
C GLY A 323 -30.78 1.79 11.64
N GLU A 324 -30.20 0.68 11.20
CA GLU A 324 -30.83 -0.66 11.23
C GLU A 324 -29.90 -1.67 11.91
N GLU A 325 -30.47 -2.66 12.60
CA GLU A 325 -29.68 -3.80 13.10
C GLU A 325 -29.05 -4.56 11.93
N ARG A 326 -27.80 -5.00 12.11
CA ARG A 326 -27.06 -5.77 11.10
C ARG A 326 -26.53 -7.06 11.72
N ARG A 327 -26.67 -8.17 11.00
CA ARG A 327 -26.11 -9.47 11.37
C ARG A 327 -24.90 -9.81 10.51
N LEU A 328 -23.89 -10.35 11.17
CA LEU A 328 -22.63 -10.78 10.57
C LEU A 328 -22.32 -12.20 11.03
N VAL A 329 -21.79 -13.03 10.14
CA VAL A 329 -21.03 -14.23 10.55
C VAL A 329 -19.55 -13.87 10.54
N VAL A 330 -18.90 -14.01 11.68
CA VAL A 330 -17.47 -13.74 11.86
C VAL A 330 -16.76 -15.04 12.21
N ALA A 331 -15.79 -15.43 11.39
CA ALA A 331 -14.87 -16.52 11.71
C ALA A 331 -13.52 -15.94 12.14
N VAL A 332 -13.00 -16.39 13.28
CA VAL A 332 -11.70 -15.96 13.81
C VAL A 332 -10.80 -17.18 13.98
N CYS A 333 -9.65 -17.15 13.33
CA CYS A 333 -8.59 -18.14 13.50
C CYS A 333 -7.46 -17.55 14.33
N HIS A 334 -7.00 -18.28 15.34
CA HIS A 334 -5.92 -17.84 16.21
C HIS A 334 -5.13 -19.01 16.80
N ARG A 335 -3.84 -18.80 17.08
CA ARG A 335 -2.92 -19.84 17.57
C ARG A 335 -2.14 -19.39 18.79
N PRO A 336 -1.76 -20.32 19.70
CA PRO A 336 -0.75 -20.00 20.71
C PRO A 336 0.60 -19.72 20.05
N LEU A 337 1.39 -18.83 20.65
CA LEU A 337 2.74 -18.55 20.18
C LEU A 337 3.76 -19.22 21.09
N GLU A 338 4.77 -19.86 20.48
CA GLU A 338 5.91 -20.42 21.19
C GLU A 338 6.83 -19.32 21.72
N ARG A 339 7.04 -18.27 20.92
CA ARG A 339 7.81 -17.09 21.33
C ARG A 339 6.91 -16.06 22.03
N PRO A 340 7.43 -15.27 22.98
CA PRO A 340 6.66 -14.19 23.60
C PRO A 340 6.23 -13.15 22.56
N ALA A 341 4.93 -12.87 22.48
CA ALA A 341 4.37 -11.78 21.67
C ALA A 341 4.81 -10.40 22.17
N ALA A 342 5.34 -10.32 23.40
CA ALA A 342 5.91 -9.09 23.96
C ALA A 342 7.13 -8.61 23.15
N ASP A 343 7.82 -9.53 22.46
CA ASP A 343 8.97 -9.23 21.60
C ASP A 343 8.55 -8.94 20.14
N MET A 344 7.24 -8.93 19.86
CA MET A 344 6.67 -8.73 18.53
C MET A 344 5.94 -7.40 18.45
N LEU A 345 5.86 -6.83 17.25
CA LEU A 345 5.06 -5.66 16.94
C LEU A 345 3.56 -6.00 16.98
N ARG A 346 2.70 -4.99 17.07
CA ARG A 346 1.23 -5.10 16.97
C ARG A 346 0.77 -4.63 15.61
N PHE A 347 -0.24 -5.31 15.07
CA PHE A 347 -0.88 -4.93 13.82
C PHE A 347 -1.81 -3.74 14.04
N HIS A 348 -1.74 -2.74 13.17
CA HIS A 348 -2.62 -1.58 13.17
C HIS A 348 -3.24 -1.39 11.79
N ALA A 349 -4.46 -0.88 11.79
CA ALA A 349 -5.10 -0.39 10.57
C ALA A 349 -6.03 0.78 10.89
N LYS A 350 -5.87 1.89 10.18
CA LYS A 350 -6.67 3.10 10.41
C LYS A 350 -7.21 3.65 9.10
N TRP A 351 -8.53 3.83 9.08
CA TRP A 351 -9.22 4.56 8.02
C TRP A 351 -9.20 6.06 8.30
N HIS A 352 -8.91 6.86 7.27
CA HIS A 352 -9.09 8.30 7.33
C HIS A 352 -9.26 8.91 5.92
N ARG A 353 -9.60 10.20 5.88
CA ARG A 353 -9.75 10.98 4.65
C ARG A 353 -8.75 12.13 4.55
N ASP A 354 -8.76 13.05 5.51
CA ASP A 354 -8.00 14.29 5.41
C ASP A 354 -7.20 14.52 6.70
N ALA A 355 -6.82 13.44 7.38
CA ALA A 355 -6.05 13.55 8.60
C ALA A 355 -4.65 14.10 8.29
N PHE A 356 -4.17 15.01 9.15
CA PHE A 356 -2.79 15.55 9.12
C PHE A 356 -2.40 16.42 7.92
N LEU A 357 -3.35 16.99 7.16
CA LEU A 357 -3.06 17.90 6.04
C LEU A 357 -2.26 19.16 6.40
N GLU A 358 -2.30 19.59 7.66
CA GLU A 358 -1.67 20.83 8.12
C GLU A 358 -0.14 20.80 8.01
N LYS A 359 0.47 19.64 8.32
CA LYS A 359 1.93 19.49 8.32
C LYS A 359 2.55 19.72 6.93
N PRO A 360 2.18 18.96 5.87
CA PRO A 360 2.77 19.15 4.54
C PRO A 360 2.51 20.57 4.00
N ARG A 361 1.34 21.16 4.26
CA ARG A 361 1.05 22.56 3.88
C ARG A 361 1.99 23.56 4.52
N ARG A 362 2.26 23.43 5.83
CA ARG A 362 3.18 24.31 6.56
C ARG A 362 4.62 24.20 6.03
N GLU A 363 4.99 23.01 5.56
CA GLU A 363 6.32 22.72 5.02
C GLU A 363 6.46 23.07 3.53
N GLY A 364 5.43 23.67 2.91
CA GLY A 364 5.47 24.02 1.49
C GLY A 364 5.25 22.84 0.55
N ARG A 365 4.83 21.68 1.08
CA ARG A 365 4.50 20.44 0.35
C ARG A 365 2.99 20.24 0.26
N GLY A 366 2.21 21.30 0.02
CA GLY A 366 0.74 21.27 0.17
C GLY A 366 0.00 20.27 -0.73
N ILE A 367 0.67 19.74 -1.77
CA ILE A 367 0.16 18.68 -2.66
C ILE A 367 0.25 17.29 -2.02
N ASP A 368 1.14 17.07 -1.04
CA ASP A 368 1.32 15.78 -0.37
C ASP A 368 0.11 15.46 0.52
N TRP A 369 -0.68 14.48 0.11
CA TRP A 369 -1.81 13.97 0.89
C TRP A 369 -1.35 12.81 1.78
N PRO A 370 -1.54 12.89 3.12
CA PRO A 370 -1.04 11.88 4.03
C PRO A 370 -1.71 10.52 3.84
N LEU A 371 -0.93 9.47 3.64
CA LEU A 371 -1.38 8.08 3.77
C LEU A 371 -1.30 7.62 5.22
N LEU A 372 -0.14 7.81 5.86
CA LEU A 372 0.14 7.41 7.24
C LEU A 372 1.10 8.39 7.92
N MET A 373 0.80 8.80 9.15
CA MET A 373 1.60 9.71 9.96
C MET A 373 1.82 9.12 11.36
N LEU A 374 3.08 8.78 11.66
CA LEU A 374 3.51 8.20 12.92
C LEU A 374 4.65 9.06 13.47
N ASN A 375 4.29 10.16 14.13
CA ASN A 375 5.25 11.20 14.52
C ASN A 375 5.23 11.44 16.03
N GLY A 376 6.42 11.55 16.62
CA GLY A 376 6.63 12.13 17.95
C GLY A 376 6.60 13.66 17.99
N GLU A 377 6.23 14.34 16.90
CA GLU A 377 5.97 15.77 16.91
C GLU A 377 4.61 16.04 16.26
N GLY A 378 3.60 16.23 17.11
CA GLY A 378 2.30 16.74 16.71
C GLY A 378 2.46 18.18 16.20
N GLY A 379 2.26 18.37 14.90
CA GLY A 379 2.00 19.69 14.34
C GLY A 379 0.67 20.21 14.88
N GLY A 380 0.70 20.92 16.01
CA GLY A 380 -0.42 21.72 16.49
C GLY A 380 -0.62 22.94 15.59
N GLY A 381 -1.79 23.04 14.96
CA GLY A 381 -2.11 24.09 14.00
C GLY A 381 -3.59 24.45 13.88
N GLY A 382 -4.39 24.32 14.95
CA GLY A 382 -5.80 24.76 14.94
C GLY A 382 -6.30 25.15 16.33
N SER A 383 -6.85 26.37 16.46
CA SER A 383 -7.32 26.96 17.71
C SER A 383 -8.48 26.17 18.33
N GLY A 384 -8.16 25.28 19.26
CA GLY A 384 -9.13 24.55 20.04
C GLY A 384 -8.42 23.53 20.91
N SER A 385 -7.96 23.96 22.08
CA SER A 385 -7.62 23.14 23.25
C SER A 385 -7.51 21.62 22.99
N ILE A 386 -6.36 21.16 22.49
CA ILE A 386 -5.99 19.74 22.59
C ILE A 386 -5.07 19.62 23.79
N SER A 387 -5.67 19.31 24.94
CA SER A 387 -4.95 18.83 26.12
C SER A 387 -4.65 17.35 25.96
N GLY A 388 -3.37 17.01 25.77
CA GLY A 388 -2.77 15.71 26.08
C GLY A 388 -2.78 14.67 24.96
N GLY A 389 -1.60 14.27 24.48
CA GLY A 389 -1.46 13.11 23.58
C GLY A 389 -0.15 12.98 22.81
N SER A 390 0.98 12.90 23.54
CA SER A 390 2.27 12.29 23.11
C SER A 390 3.01 12.90 21.90
N SER A 391 3.96 13.78 22.22
CA SER A 391 5.16 14.07 21.44
C SER A 391 6.22 12.94 21.53
N GLY A 392 5.78 11.68 21.44
CA GLY A 392 6.60 10.49 21.69
C GLY A 392 6.90 9.71 20.41
N SER A 393 8.11 9.15 20.31
CA SER A 393 8.48 8.23 19.22
C SER A 393 7.41 7.14 19.05
N SER A 394 7.04 6.83 17.79
CA SER A 394 6.16 5.69 17.48
C SER A 394 6.82 4.34 17.78
N GLY A 395 8.12 4.36 18.10
CA GLY A 395 8.95 3.18 18.26
C GLY A 395 9.16 2.46 16.93
N PRO A 396 9.85 1.31 16.98
CA PRO A 396 10.10 0.52 15.80
C PRO A 396 8.81 -0.05 15.21
N GLY A 397 8.76 -0.14 13.89
CA GLY A 397 7.63 -0.65 13.16
C GLY A 397 7.91 -0.88 11.67
N ARG A 398 6.87 -1.27 10.94
CA ARG A 398 6.91 -1.58 9.50
C ARG A 398 5.62 -1.12 8.84
N PHE A 399 5.73 -0.28 7.82
CA PHE A 399 4.59 0.03 6.96
C PHE A 399 4.35 -1.09 5.96
N CYS A 400 3.09 -1.55 5.88
CA CYS A 400 2.70 -2.75 5.12
C CYS A 400 1.71 -2.46 4.00
N GLY A 401 1.42 -1.19 3.74
CA GLY A 401 0.66 -0.75 2.57
C GLY A 401 -0.70 -0.17 2.89
N VAL A 402 -1.52 -0.07 1.85
CA VAL A 402 -2.76 0.70 1.85
C VAL A 402 -3.86 0.05 1.02
N GLN A 403 -5.09 0.37 1.41
CA GLN A 403 -6.28 0.33 0.57
C GLN A 403 -6.70 1.77 0.35
N MET A 404 -6.82 2.21 -0.90
CA MET A 404 -7.17 3.58 -1.25
C MET A 404 -8.40 3.61 -2.15
N HIS A 405 -9.28 4.55 -1.87
CA HIS A 405 -10.47 4.82 -2.66
C HIS A 405 -10.41 6.25 -3.17
N VAL A 406 -10.59 6.42 -4.48
CA VAL A 406 -10.62 7.72 -5.14
C VAL A 406 -11.98 7.89 -5.81
N TRP A 407 -12.72 8.91 -5.40
CA TRP A 407 -13.94 9.32 -6.06
C TRP A 407 -13.65 10.54 -6.93
N ASN A 408 -13.48 10.27 -8.23
CA ASN A 408 -13.13 11.24 -9.24
C ASN A 408 -14.28 11.40 -10.25
N ARG A 409 -15.17 12.35 -9.98
CA ARG A 409 -16.35 12.62 -10.81
C ARG A 409 -16.17 13.89 -11.60
N TRP A 410 -16.55 13.87 -12.87
CA TRP A 410 -16.43 15.02 -13.77
C TRP A 410 -17.62 15.13 -14.73
N GLU A 411 -17.86 16.35 -15.21
CA GLU A 411 -18.94 16.67 -16.14
C GLU A 411 -18.55 16.34 -17.58
N GLU A 412 -19.48 15.79 -18.35
CA GLU A 412 -19.26 15.46 -19.75
C GLU A 412 -18.77 16.69 -20.54
N PRO A 413 -17.61 16.61 -21.23
CA PRO A 413 -17.07 17.76 -21.93
C PRO A 413 -17.98 18.18 -23.09
N GLU A 414 -18.11 19.48 -23.32
CA GLU A 414 -18.93 20.03 -24.42
C GLU A 414 -18.47 19.52 -25.80
N VAL A 415 -17.16 19.31 -25.95
CA VAL A 415 -16.56 18.71 -27.14
C VAL A 415 -16.29 17.23 -26.83
N PRO A 416 -17.02 16.30 -27.47
CA PRO A 416 -16.77 14.88 -27.31
C PRO A 416 -15.35 14.49 -27.70
N ALA A 417 -14.85 13.37 -27.16
CA ALA A 417 -13.58 12.82 -27.61
C ALA A 417 -13.69 12.25 -29.04
N ASP A 418 -12.58 12.23 -29.76
CA ASP A 418 -12.45 11.57 -31.07
C ASP A 418 -12.66 10.05 -30.97
N GLU A 419 -12.40 9.48 -29.78
CA GLU A 419 -12.54 8.06 -29.45
C GLU A 419 -13.67 7.87 -28.43
N TRP A 420 -14.08 6.63 -28.17
CA TRP A 420 -15.12 6.33 -27.18
C TRP A 420 -14.72 6.68 -25.72
N TRP A 421 -13.46 7.07 -25.50
CA TRP A 421 -12.90 7.47 -24.22
C TRP A 421 -12.20 8.83 -24.37
N TYR A 422 -11.87 9.47 -23.25
CA TYR A 422 -11.56 10.91 -23.14
C TYR A 422 -10.28 11.45 -23.80
N GLY A 423 -9.67 10.69 -24.71
CA GLY A 423 -8.53 11.06 -25.55
C GLY A 423 -7.15 10.76 -24.95
N VAL A 424 -6.12 10.67 -25.81
CA VAL A 424 -4.73 10.33 -25.41
C VAL A 424 -3.86 11.59 -25.37
N GLY A 425 -3.05 11.73 -24.32
CA GLY A 425 -1.99 12.74 -24.26
C GLY A 425 -2.51 14.16 -24.47
N GLY A 426 -2.01 14.87 -25.47
CA GLY A 426 -2.45 16.24 -25.78
C GLY A 426 -3.81 16.37 -26.49
N ARG A 427 -4.45 15.26 -26.88
CA ARG A 427 -5.75 15.23 -27.57
C ARG A 427 -6.86 14.73 -26.64
N LYS A 428 -6.88 15.22 -25.40
CA LYS A 428 -7.90 14.89 -24.39
C LYS A 428 -9.08 15.86 -24.47
N SER A 429 -10.31 15.36 -24.38
CA SER A 429 -11.51 16.20 -24.21
C SER A 429 -11.74 16.59 -22.75
N VAL A 430 -11.24 15.79 -21.82
CA VAL A 430 -11.18 16.08 -20.38
C VAL A 430 -9.91 15.47 -19.79
N ASP A 431 -9.16 16.26 -19.01
CA ASP A 431 -7.98 15.77 -18.28
C ASP A 431 -8.41 15.20 -16.92
N TRP A 432 -9.07 14.04 -16.98
CA TRP A 432 -9.72 13.41 -15.84
C TRP A 432 -8.75 12.65 -14.94
N TRP A 433 -7.58 12.22 -15.45
CA TRP A 433 -6.71 11.30 -14.74
C TRP A 433 -6.23 11.89 -13.40
N TRP A 434 -6.44 11.14 -12.33
CA TRP A 434 -6.15 11.55 -10.96
C TRP A 434 -4.79 11.06 -10.46
N GLY A 435 -4.26 10.01 -11.08
CA GLY A 435 -3.16 9.22 -10.52
C GLY A 435 -1.76 9.62 -10.93
N GLU A 436 -1.52 10.77 -11.55
CA GLU A 436 -0.13 11.22 -11.84
C GLU A 436 0.68 11.51 -10.55
N GLY A 437 0.05 11.62 -9.38
CA GLY A 437 0.73 12.05 -8.16
C GLY A 437 1.66 11.00 -7.56
N ASP A 438 2.88 11.41 -7.20
CA ASP A 438 3.92 10.54 -6.66
C ASP A 438 3.71 10.14 -5.20
N GLU A 439 4.04 8.90 -4.84
CA GLU A 439 4.23 8.51 -3.45
C GLU A 439 5.57 9.01 -2.89
N LYS A 440 5.56 9.43 -1.62
CA LYS A 440 6.73 9.98 -0.92
C LYS A 440 6.76 9.49 0.51
N PHE A 441 7.76 8.69 0.89
CA PHE A 441 7.89 8.15 2.25
C PHE A 441 9.12 8.70 2.96
N PHE A 442 8.89 9.28 4.14
CA PHE A 442 9.91 9.80 5.04
C PHE A 442 10.06 8.85 6.24
N VAL A 443 11.25 8.28 6.40
CA VAL A 443 11.60 7.34 7.47
C VAL A 443 12.50 8.04 8.49
N ASP A 444 12.17 7.89 9.77
CA ASP A 444 13.00 8.34 10.90
C ASP A 444 13.47 9.81 10.81
N GLY A 445 12.56 10.71 10.44
CA GLY A 445 12.80 12.16 10.43
C GLY A 445 13.67 12.66 9.28
N GLU A 446 13.85 11.87 8.21
CA GLU A 446 14.56 12.33 7.03
C GLU A 446 13.93 13.59 6.40
N ARG A 447 14.76 14.44 5.80
CA ARG A 447 14.29 15.69 5.16
C ARG A 447 13.93 15.51 3.69
N PHE A 448 14.51 14.50 3.05
CA PHE A 448 14.19 14.09 1.68
C PHE A 448 13.82 12.61 1.72
N PRO A 449 12.73 12.20 1.04
CA PRO A 449 12.17 10.87 1.22
C PRO A 449 13.06 9.80 0.58
N SER A 450 13.24 8.69 1.30
CA SER A 450 13.95 7.49 0.84
C SER A 450 13.16 6.68 -0.20
N THR A 451 11.86 6.95 -0.30
CA THR A 451 10.97 6.50 -1.38
C THR A 451 10.34 7.72 -2.03
N PHE A 452 10.58 7.89 -3.32
CA PHE A 452 9.98 8.93 -4.15
C PHE A 452 9.57 8.25 -5.45
N GLY A 453 8.28 8.21 -5.77
CA GLY A 453 7.73 7.50 -6.93
C GLY A 453 7.57 8.33 -8.19
N THR A 454 6.66 7.91 -9.08
CA THR A 454 6.45 8.52 -10.40
C THR A 454 4.98 8.65 -10.80
N GLY A 455 4.07 8.31 -9.88
CA GLY A 455 2.64 8.22 -10.12
C GLY A 455 1.94 7.24 -9.18
N SER A 456 0.67 7.50 -8.90
CA SER A 456 -0.16 6.70 -8.02
C SER A 456 -0.46 5.32 -8.62
N GLU A 457 -0.62 5.21 -9.95
CA GLU A 457 -0.73 3.89 -10.59
C GLU A 457 0.58 3.12 -10.54
N ASP A 458 1.70 3.83 -10.68
CA ASP A 458 3.05 3.28 -10.70
C ASP A 458 3.42 2.71 -9.32
N TYR A 459 3.04 3.42 -8.26
CA TYR A 459 3.11 2.98 -6.87
C TYR A 459 2.38 1.64 -6.67
N VAL A 460 1.10 1.59 -7.06
CA VAL A 460 0.28 0.37 -6.99
C VAL A 460 0.94 -0.74 -7.81
N GLY A 461 1.47 -0.38 -8.98
CA GLY A 461 2.26 -1.24 -9.86
C GLY A 461 1.58 -1.58 -11.18
N TYR A 462 0.56 -0.81 -11.56
CA TYR A 462 0.02 -0.80 -12.92
C TYR A 462 0.54 0.42 -13.68
N ALA A 463 0.05 0.69 -14.90
CA ALA A 463 0.56 1.79 -15.71
C ALA A 463 -0.51 2.39 -16.64
N TRP A 464 -0.24 3.59 -17.13
CA TRP A 464 -1.02 4.28 -18.16
C TRP A 464 -2.48 4.47 -17.76
N ALA A 465 -2.77 4.85 -16.51
CA ALA A 465 -4.12 5.00 -15.97
C ALA A 465 -5.05 3.77 -16.14
N ALA A 466 -4.49 2.59 -16.45
CA ALA A 466 -5.25 1.46 -16.98
C ALA A 466 -6.15 1.86 -18.18
N GLU A 467 -5.71 2.84 -19.00
CA GLU A 467 -6.42 3.41 -20.14
C GLU A 467 -7.05 2.31 -21.01
N PRO A 468 -8.21 2.62 -21.62
CA PRO A 468 -9.29 1.68 -21.84
C PRO A 468 -8.86 0.32 -22.41
N PRO A 469 -9.47 -0.77 -21.92
CA PRO A 469 -10.82 -0.81 -21.33
C PRO A 469 -10.95 -0.69 -19.80
N PHE A 470 -10.08 0.07 -19.09
CA PHE A 470 -10.14 0.28 -17.63
C PHE A 470 -10.33 -1.02 -16.85
N PRO A 471 -9.44 -2.01 -17.06
CA PRO A 471 -9.62 -3.34 -16.50
C PRO A 471 -9.50 -3.33 -14.97
N THR A 472 -10.33 -4.12 -14.29
CA THR A 472 -10.03 -4.57 -12.94
C THR A 472 -8.98 -5.68 -12.97
N PHE A 473 -8.22 -5.83 -11.89
CA PHE A 473 -7.22 -6.88 -11.74
C PHE A 473 -6.97 -7.21 -10.27
N ASP A 474 -6.50 -8.44 -10.01
CA ASP A 474 -5.97 -8.83 -8.70
C ASP A 474 -4.58 -9.48 -8.81
N SER A 475 -3.78 -9.31 -7.76
CA SER A 475 -2.49 -9.99 -7.56
C SER A 475 -2.23 -10.14 -6.06
N ALA A 476 -1.14 -10.81 -5.67
CA ALA A 476 -0.81 -10.97 -4.26
C ALA A 476 -0.57 -9.65 -3.52
N TYR A 477 -0.04 -8.63 -4.21
CA TYR A 477 0.41 -7.38 -3.60
C TYR A 477 -0.32 -6.13 -4.10
N ALA A 478 -1.02 -6.22 -5.24
CA ALA A 478 -1.61 -5.05 -5.89
C ALA A 478 -2.90 -5.42 -6.63
N CYS A 479 -3.97 -4.68 -6.39
CA CYS A 479 -5.26 -4.91 -7.03
C CYS A 479 -5.94 -3.60 -7.41
N GLN A 480 -6.80 -3.68 -8.42
CA GLN A 480 -7.82 -2.67 -8.72
C GLN A 480 -9.19 -3.37 -8.65
N PRO A 481 -9.80 -3.50 -7.45
CA PRO A 481 -11.06 -4.22 -7.29
C PRO A 481 -12.22 -3.56 -8.04
N HIS A 482 -12.14 -2.24 -8.25
CA HIS A 482 -13.20 -1.48 -8.91
C HIS A 482 -12.66 -0.26 -9.63
N VAL A 483 -13.21 0.00 -10.80
CA VAL A 483 -13.12 1.26 -11.54
C VAL A 483 -14.39 1.36 -12.38
N GLU A 484 -14.93 2.56 -12.56
CA GLU A 484 -16.04 2.76 -13.49
C GLU A 484 -15.62 2.42 -14.92
N LEU A 485 -16.54 1.93 -15.74
CA LEU A 485 -16.27 1.56 -17.15
C LEU A 485 -15.78 2.73 -18.01
N ASP A 486 -16.07 3.95 -17.57
CA ASP A 486 -15.65 5.20 -18.16
C ASP A 486 -14.70 6.00 -17.23
N ALA A 487 -14.24 5.39 -16.15
CA ALA A 487 -13.41 6.03 -15.12
C ALA A 487 -13.99 7.36 -14.54
N ASN A 488 -15.30 7.60 -14.68
CA ASN A 488 -16.00 8.75 -14.13
C ASN A 488 -16.74 8.38 -12.83
N GLY A 489 -16.01 8.34 -11.73
CA GLY A 489 -16.57 8.02 -10.43
C GLY A 489 -15.56 7.33 -9.54
N HIS A 490 -15.92 6.16 -9.02
CA HIS A 490 -15.13 5.49 -8.00
C HIS A 490 -14.02 4.64 -8.61
N THR A 491 -12.82 4.75 -8.05
CA THR A 491 -11.69 3.84 -8.27
C THR A 491 -11.24 3.29 -6.92
N SER A 492 -11.08 1.97 -6.83
CA SER A 492 -10.55 1.28 -5.65
C SER A 492 -9.24 0.62 -6.05
N VAL A 493 -8.17 0.90 -5.29
CA VAL A 493 -6.85 0.30 -5.50
C VAL A 493 -6.25 -0.12 -4.16
N CYS A 494 -5.42 -1.15 -4.18
CA CYS A 494 -4.63 -1.52 -3.01
C CYS A 494 -3.21 -1.90 -3.38
N ARG A 495 -2.31 -1.65 -2.43
CA ARG A 495 -0.90 -1.97 -2.50
C ARG A 495 -0.46 -2.49 -1.14
N PHE A 496 0.02 -3.73 -1.08
CA PHE A 496 0.52 -4.37 0.12
C PHE A 496 2.03 -4.56 0.04
N HIS A 497 2.74 -4.02 1.02
CA HIS A 497 4.18 -4.16 1.18
C HIS A 497 4.45 -5.35 2.10
N VAL A 498 4.86 -6.49 1.51
CA VAL A 498 5.10 -7.75 2.24
C VAL A 498 6.59 -8.06 2.31
N CYS A 499 7.24 -8.25 1.15
CA CYS A 499 8.69 -8.40 1.10
C CYS A 499 9.40 -7.05 1.05
N ASP A 500 8.75 -6.04 0.46
CA ASP A 500 9.19 -4.65 0.32
C ASP A 500 8.52 -3.73 1.36
N ASP A 501 8.31 -4.24 2.58
CA ASP A 501 7.89 -3.44 3.74
C ASP A 501 8.85 -2.26 3.99
N VAL A 502 8.33 -1.19 4.58
CA VAL A 502 9.14 -0.01 4.92
C VAL A 502 9.36 0.02 6.42
N PRO A 503 10.52 -0.45 6.92
CA PRO A 503 10.83 -0.42 8.34
C PRO A 503 11.14 1.01 8.81
N PHE A 504 10.75 1.32 10.03
CA PHE A 504 11.09 2.56 10.74
C PHE A 504 11.46 2.23 12.20
N HIS A 505 12.30 3.07 12.81
CA HIS A 505 12.76 2.91 14.19
C HIS A 505 12.11 3.92 15.14
N GLU A 506 11.79 5.11 14.66
CA GLU A 506 11.35 6.23 15.49
C GLU A 506 10.09 6.93 15.00
N SER A 507 9.97 7.12 13.67
CA SER A 507 8.85 7.83 13.04
C SER A 507 8.68 7.44 11.58
N PHE A 508 7.46 7.59 11.04
CA PHE A 508 7.17 7.31 9.64
C PHE A 508 6.10 8.25 9.07
N GLU A 509 6.34 8.77 7.88
CA GLU A 509 5.40 9.63 7.15
C GLU A 509 5.29 9.14 5.72
N ALA A 510 4.12 8.61 5.36
CA ALA A 510 3.81 8.25 3.99
C ALA A 510 2.83 9.26 3.41
N TYR A 511 3.13 9.71 2.20
CA TYR A 511 2.31 10.60 1.41
C TYR A 511 2.08 10.03 0.02
N ILE A 512 1.01 10.49 -0.62
CA ILE A 512 0.81 10.42 -2.06
C ILE A 512 0.37 11.81 -2.53
N GLU A 513 0.91 12.28 -3.64
CA GLU A 513 0.52 13.58 -4.16
C GLU A 513 -0.92 13.59 -4.66
N LYS A 514 -1.63 14.65 -4.29
CA LYS A 514 -2.99 14.87 -4.74
C LYS A 514 -2.98 15.68 -6.02
N TYR A 515 -2.79 14.98 -7.14
CA TYR A 515 -2.67 15.60 -8.48
C TYR A 515 -3.89 16.44 -8.88
N LYS A 516 -5.09 16.04 -8.42
CA LYS A 516 -6.33 16.80 -8.60
C LYS A 516 -6.82 17.34 -7.25
N PRO A 517 -7.02 18.66 -7.09
CA PRO A 517 -7.65 19.20 -5.90
C PRO A 517 -9.09 18.67 -5.74
N ASN A 518 -9.66 18.79 -4.53
CA ASN A 518 -11.02 18.33 -4.22
C ASN A 518 -12.06 18.83 -5.23
N ARG A 519 -11.87 20.04 -5.75
CA ARG A 519 -12.62 20.61 -6.89
C ARG A 519 -11.60 20.95 -7.97
N TRP A 520 -11.78 20.42 -9.16
CA TRP A 520 -10.88 20.64 -10.29
C TRP A 520 -11.67 20.98 -11.54
N GLY A 521 -10.98 21.42 -12.59
CA GLY A 521 -11.61 21.92 -13.80
C GLY A 521 -11.95 23.42 -13.71
N GLY A 522 -11.95 24.09 -14.87
CA GLY A 522 -12.25 25.52 -14.98
C GLY A 522 -13.72 25.79 -15.32
N GLY A 523 -14.11 27.07 -15.41
CA GLY A 523 -15.38 27.46 -16.04
C GLY A 523 -16.67 27.19 -15.25
N GLY A 524 -16.59 26.88 -13.96
CA GLY A 524 -17.77 26.66 -13.11
C GLY A 524 -18.30 25.23 -13.12
N ASN A 525 -17.55 24.28 -13.68
CA ASN A 525 -17.86 22.86 -13.59
C ASN A 525 -17.83 22.35 -12.15
N ASN A 526 -18.53 21.25 -11.92
CA ASN A 526 -18.70 20.65 -10.61
C ASN A 526 -17.81 19.41 -10.40
N ASN A 527 -16.68 19.29 -11.12
CA ASN A 527 -15.81 18.13 -10.99
C ASN A 527 -15.24 18.02 -9.57
N ARG A 528 -14.96 16.78 -9.15
CA ARG A 528 -14.49 16.43 -7.81
C ARG A 528 -13.45 15.33 -7.86
N CYS A 529 -12.50 15.37 -6.95
CA CYS A 529 -11.53 14.30 -6.73
C CYS A 529 -11.28 14.14 -5.22
N LEU A 530 -11.90 13.14 -4.61
CA LEU A 530 -11.84 12.89 -3.17
C LEU A 530 -11.17 11.56 -2.90
N TYR A 531 -10.36 11.48 -1.85
CA TYR A 531 -9.52 10.33 -1.52
C TYR A 531 -9.89 9.88 -0.12
N ASP A 532 -9.96 8.59 0.13
CA ASP A 532 -9.85 8.02 1.47
C ASP A 532 -8.95 6.78 1.47
N VAL A 533 -8.44 6.41 2.63
CA VAL A 533 -7.43 5.35 2.76
C VAL A 533 -7.59 4.58 4.06
N VAL A 534 -7.34 3.27 4.00
CA VAL A 534 -6.93 2.47 5.16
C VAL A 534 -5.44 2.20 5.03
N ALA A 535 -4.65 2.69 5.98
CA ALA A 535 -3.24 2.32 6.10
C ALA A 535 -3.10 1.07 6.98
N TYR A 536 -2.20 0.15 6.62
CA TYR A 536 -1.87 -1.07 7.37
C TYR A 536 -0.40 -1.06 7.77
N TRP A 537 -0.11 -1.31 9.05
CA TRP A 537 1.27 -1.33 9.53
C TRP A 537 1.42 -2.16 10.80
N TYR A 538 2.66 -2.39 11.20
CA TYR A 538 3.00 -2.92 12.51
C TYR A 538 3.80 -1.89 13.29
N GLN A 539 3.54 -1.74 14.59
CA GLN A 539 4.33 -0.88 15.46
C GLN A 539 4.52 -1.50 16.84
N LYS A 540 5.46 -0.94 17.62
CA LYS A 540 5.78 -1.40 18.96
C LYS A 540 4.53 -1.45 19.86
N ALA A 541 4.38 -2.55 20.60
CA ALA A 541 3.28 -2.74 21.54
C ALA A 541 3.22 -1.63 22.61
N GLY A 542 2.01 -1.22 22.98
CA GLY A 542 1.76 -0.19 23.99
C GLY A 542 2.09 1.25 23.54
N VAL A 543 2.45 1.45 22.27
CA VAL A 543 2.56 2.79 21.68
C VAL A 543 1.24 3.12 21.00
N PRO A 544 0.52 4.17 21.42
CA PRO A 544 -0.70 4.59 20.75
C PRO A 544 -0.41 5.32 19.44
N ASP A 545 -1.36 5.31 18.53
CA ASP A 545 -1.37 6.17 17.34
C ASP A 545 -2.33 7.37 17.53
N ALA A 546 -2.19 8.40 16.70
CA ALA A 546 -2.96 9.63 16.80
C ALA A 546 -4.30 9.59 16.01
N TYR A 547 -4.64 8.47 15.36
CA TYR A 547 -5.84 8.37 14.53
C TYR A 547 -7.07 8.10 15.39
N LYS A 548 -8.07 8.96 15.22
CA LYS A 548 -9.35 8.87 15.91
C LYS A 548 -10.39 8.20 15.02
N SER A 549 -11.43 7.67 15.65
CA SER A 549 -12.65 7.28 14.94
C SER A 549 -13.22 8.48 14.18
N VAL A 550 -13.61 8.26 12.93
CA VAL A 550 -14.25 9.29 12.11
C VAL A 550 -15.78 9.14 12.19
N PRO A 551 -16.56 10.20 12.41
CA PRO A 551 -18.02 10.14 12.41
C PRO A 551 -18.58 9.59 11.10
N VAL A 552 -19.71 8.89 11.15
CA VAL A 552 -20.29 8.19 9.99
C VAL A 552 -20.62 9.13 8.83
N GLU A 553 -21.07 10.34 9.15
CA GLU A 553 -21.34 11.40 8.19
C GLU A 553 -20.09 11.86 7.44
N GLU A 554 -18.88 11.68 7.96
CA GLU A 554 -17.65 12.05 7.26
C GLU A 554 -17.08 10.89 6.42
N ARG A 555 -17.63 9.68 6.54
CA ARG A 555 -17.16 8.48 5.84
C ARG A 555 -17.65 8.39 4.40
N TYR A 556 -18.70 9.09 4.03
CA TYR A 556 -19.24 9.03 2.67
C TYR A 556 -18.44 9.96 1.73
N LEU A 557 -17.87 9.43 0.65
CA LEU A 557 -17.22 10.27 -0.38
C LEU A 557 -18.28 11.03 -1.22
N GLU A 558 -19.43 10.41 -1.43
CA GLU A 558 -20.55 10.95 -2.20
C GLU A 558 -21.40 11.93 -1.37
N HIS A 559 -20.81 13.02 -0.88
CA HIS A 559 -21.63 14.09 -0.31
C HIS A 559 -22.21 14.97 -1.42
N GLU A 560 -23.50 14.79 -1.71
CA GLU A 560 -24.35 15.94 -2.01
C GLU A 560 -24.37 16.79 -0.76
N SER A 561 -23.53 17.84 -0.68
CA SER A 561 -23.71 18.85 0.36
C SER A 561 -25.16 19.36 0.26
N PRO A 562 -25.97 19.30 1.34
CA PRO A 562 -27.10 20.20 1.44
C PRO A 562 -26.52 21.60 1.32
N ALA A 563 -27.06 22.41 0.42
CA ALA A 563 -26.61 23.78 0.19
C ALA A 563 -26.29 24.49 1.53
N GLY A 564 -25.03 24.89 1.76
CA GLY A 564 -24.75 25.88 2.81
C GLY A 564 -23.52 25.75 3.71
N ARG A 565 -22.54 24.87 3.49
CA ARG A 565 -21.22 25.05 4.13
C ARG A 565 -20.23 25.63 3.12
N ARG A 566 -19.89 26.90 3.31
CA ARG A 566 -18.78 27.57 2.62
C ARG A 566 -17.50 26.87 3.06
N ASP A 567 -16.87 26.11 2.16
CA ASP A 567 -15.47 25.76 2.30
C ASP A 567 -14.69 27.07 2.49
N ALA A 568 -13.95 27.13 3.59
CA ALA A 568 -13.07 28.25 3.89
C ALA A 568 -12.05 28.36 2.75
N ARG A 569 -12.12 29.48 2.02
CA ARG A 569 -11.18 29.86 0.96
C ARG A 569 -9.81 30.11 1.58
N GLY A 570 -8.76 29.64 0.92
CA GLY A 570 -7.36 29.96 1.21
C GLY A 570 -6.44 28.88 0.72
#